data_AF-A0AAA9ZL16-F1
#
_entry.id   AF-A0AAA9ZL16-F1
#
_cell.length_a   1.000
_cell.length_b   1.000
_cell.length_c   1.000
_cell.angle_alpha   90.00
_cell.angle_beta   90.00
_cell.angle_gamma   90.00
#
_symmetry.space_group_name_H-M   'P 1'
#
loop_
_entity.id
_entity.type
_entity.pdbx_description
1 polymer ?
#
loop_
_entity_poly.entity_id
_entity_poly.type
_entity_poly.pdbx_seq_one_letter_code
_entity_poly.pdbx_strand_id
1 'polypeptide(L)'
;MSVKLLVLVVTVLGLAAFAATTVKAQQPADSDAEAAAATGPTFEQLVEQRVASTLQVVNVLAAKSSAPAEVKEAVVANAQQEMDACAAQALVDRLPGPFFACSGHVISNASNALSVASSSGAASAN
;
A
#
# COMPACT_ATOMS: atom_id res chain seq x y z
N MET A 1 -3.34 18.53 -25.72
CA MET A 1 -3.99 17.21 -25.70
C MET A 1 -5.44 17.41 -25.30
N SER A 2 -6.34 16.87 -26.10
CA SER A 2 -7.63 17.48 -26.39
C SER A 2 -8.76 17.02 -25.47
N VAL A 3 -9.57 18.00 -25.04
CA VAL A 3 -10.83 17.90 -24.24
C VAL A 3 -11.84 16.86 -24.77
N LYS A 4 -11.65 16.37 -26.00
CA LYS A 4 -12.42 15.30 -26.62
C LYS A 4 -12.32 13.94 -25.90
N LEU A 5 -11.25 13.67 -25.16
CA LEU A 5 -11.12 12.40 -24.42
C LEU A 5 -11.97 12.38 -23.14
N LEU A 6 -12.18 13.56 -22.53
CA LEU A 6 -12.88 13.68 -21.24
C LEU A 6 -14.39 13.49 -21.41
N VAL A 7 -14.95 13.89 -22.55
CA VAL A 7 -16.36 13.69 -22.89
C VAL A 7 -16.67 12.20 -23.07
N LEU A 8 -15.78 11.43 -23.70
CA LEU A 8 -16.01 10.01 -24.00
C LEU A 8 -16.03 9.13 -22.73
N VAL A 9 -15.21 9.45 -21.73
CA VAL A 9 -15.16 8.70 -20.47
C VAL A 9 -16.42 8.93 -19.63
N VAL A 10 -17.00 10.14 -19.66
CA VAL A 10 -18.23 10.46 -18.92
C VAL A 10 -19.46 9.79 -19.55
N THR A 11 -19.52 9.67 -20.88
CA THR A 11 -20.65 8.98 -21.55
C THR A 11 -20.64 7.47 -21.31
N VAL A 12 -19.47 6.84 -21.22
CA VAL A 12 -19.36 5.40 -20.92
C VAL A 12 -19.74 5.11 -19.46
N LEU A 13 -19.43 6.02 -18.53
CA LEU A 13 -19.80 5.87 -17.12
C LEU A 13 -21.30 6.13 -16.85
N GLY A 14 -21.97 6.91 -17.69
CA GLY A 14 -23.39 7.27 -17.53
C GLY A 14 -24.40 6.21 -18.02
N LEU A 15 -23.98 5.26 -18.86
CA LEU A 15 -24.87 4.26 -19.46
C LEU A 15 -25.07 2.99 -18.61
N ALA A 16 -24.25 2.76 -17.58
CA ALA A 16 -24.36 1.56 -16.74
C ALA A 16 -25.41 1.66 -15.62
N ALA A 17 -26.03 2.82 -15.42
CA ALA A 17 -26.93 3.07 -14.29
C ALA A 17 -28.43 3.03 -14.63
N PHE A 18 -28.82 2.73 -15.87
CA PHE A 18 -30.22 2.81 -16.31
C PHE A 18 -30.65 1.58 -17.13
N ALA A 19 -30.73 0.41 -16.50
CA ALA A 19 -31.46 -0.73 -17.05
C ALA A 19 -31.94 -1.67 -15.93
N ALA A 20 -32.75 -1.14 -15.02
CA ALA A 20 -33.63 -2.00 -14.24
C ALA A 20 -34.79 -2.47 -15.14
N THR A 21 -35.10 -3.76 -15.07
CA THR A 21 -36.35 -4.44 -15.49
C THR A 21 -36.50 -4.80 -16.99
N THR A 22 -36.31 -6.10 -17.32
CA THR A 22 -37.36 -7.01 -17.85
C THR A 22 -36.83 -8.43 -18.14
N VAL A 23 -37.52 -9.42 -17.55
CA VAL A 23 -37.88 -10.76 -18.09
C VAL A 23 -36.79 -11.83 -18.32
N LYS A 24 -36.79 -12.80 -17.38
CA LYS A 24 -36.84 -14.27 -17.54
C LYS A 24 -36.10 -14.95 -18.72
N ALA A 25 -35.24 -15.90 -18.32
CA ALA A 25 -34.68 -17.05 -19.05
C ALA A 25 -33.28 -16.87 -19.68
N GLN A 26 -32.24 -17.24 -18.92
CA GLN A 26 -31.25 -18.28 -19.29
C GLN A 26 -30.14 -18.36 -18.23
N GLN A 27 -30.20 -19.38 -17.37
CA GLN A 27 -29.01 -20.04 -16.81
C GLN A 27 -28.52 -21.06 -17.87
N PRO A 28 -27.23 -21.47 -17.95
CA PRO A 28 -26.49 -21.98 -16.79
C PRO A 28 -24.96 -21.69 -16.73
N ALA A 29 -24.38 -21.94 -15.54
CA ALA A 29 -22.95 -22.08 -15.22
C ALA A 29 -22.10 -20.78 -15.31
N ASP A 30 -21.42 -20.27 -14.30
CA ASP A 30 -20.99 -20.77 -12.99
C ASP A 30 -21.15 -19.62 -11.98
N SER A 31 -22.18 -19.67 -11.15
CA SER A 31 -22.42 -18.69 -10.08
C SER A 31 -22.03 -19.29 -8.74
N ASP A 32 -20.72 -19.42 -8.52
CA ASP A 32 -20.13 -19.60 -7.18
C ASP A 32 -19.11 -18.48 -6.86
N ALA A 33 -19.39 -17.26 -7.34
CA ALA A 33 -18.62 -16.07 -6.98
C ALA A 33 -19.48 -14.99 -6.28
N GLU A 34 -20.66 -15.36 -5.77
CA GLU A 34 -21.57 -14.43 -5.10
C GLU A 34 -21.85 -14.84 -3.65
N ALA A 35 -20.76 -15.08 -2.91
CA ALA A 35 -20.74 -15.16 -1.45
C ALA A 35 -19.61 -14.32 -0.82
N ALA A 36 -19.06 -13.35 -1.55
CA ALA A 36 -17.95 -12.50 -1.08
C ALA A 36 -18.35 -11.04 -0.81
N ALA A 37 -19.65 -10.72 -0.79
CA ALA A 37 -20.14 -9.34 -0.69
C ALA A 37 -20.69 -8.95 0.70
N ALA A 38 -20.21 -9.58 1.79
CA ALA A 38 -20.59 -9.21 3.16
C ALA A 38 -19.45 -9.34 4.19
N THR A 39 -18.20 -9.45 3.74
CA THR A 39 -17.04 -9.65 4.62
C THR A 39 -15.98 -8.64 4.20
N GLY A 40 -15.53 -7.80 5.14
CA GLY A 40 -14.43 -6.86 4.92
C GLY A 40 -13.13 -7.57 4.54
N PRO A 41 -12.04 -6.82 4.28
CA PRO A 41 -10.75 -7.41 3.94
C PRO A 41 -10.30 -8.40 5.01
N THR A 42 -9.71 -9.52 4.59
CA THR A 42 -9.18 -10.52 5.52
C THR A 42 -7.98 -9.96 6.27
N PHE A 43 -7.61 -10.58 7.39
CA PHE A 43 -6.46 -10.15 8.18
C PHE A 43 -5.16 -10.19 7.37
N GLU A 44 -4.98 -11.20 6.54
CA GLU A 44 -3.86 -11.35 5.62
C GLU A 44 -3.80 -10.18 4.64
N GLN A 45 -4.94 -9.82 4.03
CA GLN A 45 -5.02 -8.68 3.12
C GLN A 45 -4.70 -7.37 3.83
N LEU A 46 -5.11 -7.21 5.09
CA LEU A 46 -4.76 -6.04 5.90
C LEU A 46 -3.26 -6.00 6.23
N VAL A 47 -2.64 -7.14 6.52
CA VAL A 47 -1.20 -7.25 6.75
C VAL A 47 -0.45 -6.87 5.47
N GLU A 48 -0.78 -7.46 4.33
CA GLU A 48 -0.16 -7.14 3.04
C GLU A 48 -0.34 -5.66 2.66
N GLN A 49 -1.55 -5.12 2.82
CA GLN A 49 -1.83 -3.71 2.56
C GLN A 49 -0.98 -2.80 3.45
N ARG A 50 -0.85 -3.13 4.74
CA ARG A 50 -0.07 -2.35 5.69
C ARG A 50 1.43 -2.45 5.42
N VAL A 51 1.95 -3.60 5.01
CA VAL A 51 3.35 -3.76 4.55
C VAL A 51 3.60 -2.85 3.36
N ALA A 52 2.79 -2.96 2.30
CA ALA A 52 2.92 -2.15 1.10
C ALA A 52 2.86 -0.64 1.41
N SER A 53 1.89 -0.22 2.22
CA SER A 53 1.75 1.19 2.63
C SER A 53 2.95 1.68 3.44
N THR A 54 3.49 0.86 4.33
CA THR A 54 4.65 1.22 5.15
C THR A 54 5.90 1.41 4.31
N LEU A 55 6.16 0.49 3.38
CA LEU A 55 7.29 0.59 2.46
C LEU A 55 7.15 1.75 1.49
N GLN A 56 5.94 2.06 1.05
CA GLN A 56 5.68 3.26 0.26
C GLN A 56 6.06 4.53 1.03
N VAL A 57 5.69 4.63 2.32
CA VAL A 57 6.07 5.76 3.18
C VAL A 57 7.60 5.85 3.32
N VAL A 58 8.28 4.73 3.56
CA VAL A 58 9.75 4.69 3.65
C VAL A 58 10.40 5.13 2.34
N ASN A 59 9.89 4.68 1.19
CA ASN A 59 10.38 5.12 -0.12
C ASN A 59 10.18 6.62 -0.35
N VAL A 60 9.04 7.19 0.07
CA VAL A 60 8.81 8.63 0.02
C VAL A 60 9.78 9.38 0.94
N LEU A 61 10.03 8.88 2.14
CA LEU A 61 11.03 9.44 3.06
C LEU A 61 12.42 9.45 2.43
N ALA A 62 12.85 8.33 1.86
CA ALA A 62 14.14 8.20 1.18
C ALA A 62 14.25 9.13 -0.04
N ALA A 63 13.19 9.24 -0.84
CA ALA A 63 13.16 10.13 -2.01
C ALA A 63 13.29 11.62 -1.62
N LYS A 64 12.71 12.02 -0.49
CA LYS A 64 12.76 13.41 0.01
C LYS A 64 14.02 13.72 0.84
N SER A 65 14.77 12.70 1.26
CA SER A 65 16.01 12.86 2.02
C SER A 65 17.16 13.33 1.13
N SER A 66 18.08 14.13 1.69
CA SER A 66 19.35 14.51 1.04
C SER A 66 20.49 13.53 1.35
N ALA A 67 20.20 12.39 1.99
CA ALA A 67 21.18 11.35 2.28
C ALA A 67 21.80 10.76 1.00
N PRO A 68 22.99 10.13 1.08
CA PRO A 68 23.59 9.40 -0.04
C PRO A 68 22.69 8.26 -0.55
N ALA A 69 22.84 7.89 -1.82
CA ALA A 69 22.01 6.86 -2.46
C ALA A 69 22.17 5.50 -1.78
N GLU A 70 23.40 5.15 -1.39
CA GLU A 70 23.73 3.90 -0.70
C GLU A 70 23.00 3.78 0.64
N VAL A 71 22.85 4.90 1.36
CA VAL A 71 22.13 4.94 2.64
C VAL A 71 20.62 4.81 2.41
N LYS A 72 20.09 5.46 1.37
CA LYS A 72 18.66 5.35 1.01
C LYS A 72 18.30 3.90 0.69
N GLU A 73 19.10 3.24 -0.14
CA GLU A 73 18.89 1.84 -0.50
C GLU A 73 18.99 0.92 0.72
N ALA A 74 19.98 1.13 1.59
CA ALA A 74 20.13 0.37 2.83
C ALA A 74 18.93 0.55 3.77
N VAL A 75 18.41 1.78 3.92
CA VAL A 75 17.25 2.05 4.76
C VAL A 75 15.99 1.38 4.21
N VAL A 76 15.76 1.43 2.90
CA VAL A 76 14.61 0.75 2.26
C VAL A 76 14.73 -0.76 2.43
N ALA A 77 15.91 -1.34 2.20
CA ALA A 77 16.14 -2.78 2.35
C ALA A 77 15.96 -3.24 3.80
N ASN A 78 16.44 -2.46 4.78
CA ASN A 78 16.24 -2.77 6.19
C ASN A 78 14.77 -2.67 6.60
N ALA A 79 14.05 -1.63 6.14
CA ALA A 79 12.61 -1.52 6.38
C ALA A 79 11.80 -2.68 5.79
N GLN A 80 12.20 -3.19 4.62
CA GLN A 80 11.61 -4.39 4.02
C GLN A 80 11.77 -5.61 4.94
N GLN A 81 13.00 -5.88 5.39
CA GLN A 81 13.29 -7.02 6.27
C GLN A 81 12.51 -6.96 7.59
N GLU A 82 12.47 -5.78 8.23
CA GLU A 82 11.74 -5.58 9.48
C GLU A 82 10.23 -5.75 9.29
N MET A 83 9.68 -5.22 8.20
CA MET A 83 8.25 -5.39 7.89
C MET A 83 7.89 -6.84 7.58
N ASP A 84 8.74 -7.57 6.87
CA ASP A 84 8.53 -8.99 6.56
C ASP A 84 8.57 -9.84 7.82
N ALA A 85 9.51 -9.56 8.74
CA ALA A 85 9.57 -10.22 10.04
C ALA A 85 8.31 -9.94 10.87
N CYS A 86 7.86 -8.68 10.91
CA CYS A 86 6.64 -8.30 11.62
C CYS A 86 5.37 -8.88 11.00
N ALA A 87 5.29 -8.97 9.68
CA ALA A 87 4.18 -9.60 8.98
C ALA A 87 4.14 -11.11 9.26
N ALA A 88 5.29 -11.80 9.18
CA ALA A 88 5.37 -13.21 9.49
C ALA A 88 4.90 -13.52 10.92
N GLN A 89 5.34 -12.72 11.90
CA GLN A 89 4.90 -12.86 13.30
C GLN A 89 3.40 -12.56 13.45
N ALA A 90 2.90 -11.52 12.78
CA ALA A 90 1.49 -11.16 12.81
C ALA A 90 0.58 -12.26 12.28
N LEU A 91 0.99 -12.94 11.21
CA LEU A 91 0.25 -14.04 10.60
C LEU A 91 0.20 -15.30 11.49
N VAL A 92 1.26 -15.55 12.24
CA VAL A 92 1.33 -16.65 13.22
C VAL A 92 0.46 -16.34 14.45
N ASP A 93 0.68 -15.18 15.07
CA ASP A 93 0.02 -14.83 16.33
C ASP A 93 -1.43 -14.34 16.15
N ARG A 94 -1.80 -13.94 14.92
CA ARG A 94 -3.08 -13.30 14.59
C ARG A 94 -3.38 -12.06 15.44
N LEU A 95 -2.32 -11.35 15.85
CA LEU A 95 -2.40 -10.14 16.67
C LEU A 95 -2.20 -8.88 15.81
N PRO A 96 -3.26 -8.13 15.47
CA PRO A 96 -3.14 -6.92 14.68
C PRO A 96 -2.40 -5.80 15.43
N GLY A 97 -2.61 -5.65 16.74
CA GLY A 97 -2.04 -4.56 17.53
C GLY A 97 -0.50 -4.46 17.45
N PRO A 98 0.24 -5.51 17.81
CA PRO A 98 1.70 -5.55 17.71
C PRO A 98 2.22 -5.29 16.30
N PHE A 99 1.53 -5.81 15.28
CA PHE A 99 1.90 -5.60 13.88
C PHE A 99 1.82 -4.12 13.47
N PHE A 100 0.71 -3.44 13.80
CA PHE A 100 0.58 -2.01 13.52
C PHE A 100 1.61 -1.17 14.30
N ALA A 101 1.91 -1.54 15.55
CA ALA A 101 2.97 -0.88 16.33
C ALA A 101 4.35 -1.06 15.67
N CYS A 102 4.68 -2.28 15.24
CA CYS A 102 5.93 -2.52 14.49
C CYS A 102 6.00 -1.66 13.23
N SER A 103 4.92 -1.57 12.44
CA SER A 103 4.90 -0.76 11.22
C SER A 103 5.23 0.72 11.49
N GLY A 104 4.74 1.29 12.60
CA GLY A 104 5.09 2.64 13.04
C GLY A 104 6.55 2.77 13.47
N HIS A 105 7.10 1.74 14.14
CA HIS A 105 8.51 1.69 14.52
C HIS A 105 9.44 1.66 13.30
N VAL A 106 9.11 0.87 12.27
CA VAL A 106 9.90 0.81 11.03
C VAL A 106 9.97 2.18 10.36
N ILE A 107 8.83 2.88 10.23
CA ILE A 107 8.79 4.24 9.66
C ILE A 107 9.65 5.20 10.48
N SER A 108 9.54 5.13 11.81
CA SER A 108 10.28 6.00 12.72
C SER A 108 11.79 5.77 12.62
N ASN A 109 12.22 4.51 12.54
CA ASN A 109 13.62 4.13 12.41
C ASN A 109 14.19 4.60 11.06
N ALA A 110 13.47 4.34 9.96
CA ALA A 110 13.86 4.81 8.63
C ALA A 110 13.97 6.35 8.56
N SER A 111 13.00 7.06 9.13
CA SER A 111 13.01 8.52 9.20
C SER A 111 14.23 9.05 9.98
N ASN A 112 14.55 8.43 11.12
CA ASN A 112 15.69 8.81 11.95
C ASN A 112 17.03 8.54 11.22
N ALA A 113 17.20 7.35 10.64
CA ALA A 113 18.39 6.99 9.88
C ALA A 113 18.66 7.95 8.71
N LEU A 114 17.60 8.27 7.95
CA LEU A 114 17.69 9.24 6.85
C LEU A 114 18.00 10.66 7.35
N SER A 115 17.43 11.07 8.49
CA SER A 115 17.68 12.39 9.08
C SER A 115 19.14 12.54 9.54
N VAL A 116 19.68 11.52 10.22
CA VAL A 116 21.08 11.47 10.67
C VAL A 116 22.04 11.48 9.47
N ALA A 117 21.75 10.69 8.43
CA ALA A 117 22.58 10.67 7.23
C ALA A 117 22.53 12.01 6.47
N SER A 118 21.37 12.66 6.44
CA SER A 118 21.18 13.97 5.80
C SER A 118 21.93 15.08 6.54
N SER A 119 21.98 15.05 7.87
CA SER A 119 22.70 16.05 8.67
C SER A 119 24.22 15.84 8.69
N SER A 120 24.67 14.58 8.59
CA SER A 120 26.09 14.23 8.54
C SER A 120 26.75 14.70 7.23
N GLY A 121 26.03 14.62 6.11
CA GLY A 121 26.51 15.15 4.83
C GLY A 121 26.62 16.69 4.80
N ALA A 122 25.76 17.40 5.54
CA ALA A 122 25.81 18.85 5.64
C ALA A 122 27.01 19.37 6.45
N ALA A 123 27.54 18.57 7.38
CA ALA A 123 28.71 18.93 8.19
C ALA A 123 30.05 18.78 7.45
N SER A 124 30.11 17.93 6.41
CA SER A 124 31.35 17.67 5.64
C SER A 124 31.57 18.62 4.46
N ALA A 125 30.61 19.50 4.17
CA ALA A 125 30.65 20.42 3.03
C ALA A 125 31.06 21.87 3.40
N ASN A 126 31.56 22.09 4.62
CA ASN A 126 32.04 23.40 5.12
C ASN A 126 33.54 23.37 5.43
#